data_AF-A0ABD3E1J1-F1
#
_entry.id   AF-A0ABD3E1J1-F1
#
_cell.length_a   1.000
_cell.length_b   1.000
_cell.length_c   1.000
_cell.angle_alpha   90.00
_cell.angle_beta   90.00
_cell.angle_gamma   90.00
#
_symmetry.space_group_name_H-M   'P 1'
#
loop_
_entity.id
_entity.type
_entity.pdbx_description
1 polymer ?
#
loop_
_entity_poly.entity_id
_entity_poly.type
_entity_poly.pdbx_seq_one_letter_code
_entity_poly.pdbx_strand_id
1 'polypeptide(L)' 'MDIRGRGAIPLTRTDENLTPREMEQKAAELAYFLHVPIEVF' A
#
# COMPACT_ATOMS: atom_id res chain seq x y z
N MET A 1 12.77 5.01 -2.39
CA MET A 1 11.73 5.66 -3.23
C MET A 1 11.46 7.02 -2.59
N ASP A 2 11.47 8.09 -3.38
CA ASP A 2 11.28 9.45 -2.87
C ASP A 2 9.83 9.91 -3.12
N ILE A 3 9.08 10.19 -2.05
CA ILE A 3 7.71 10.68 -2.16
C ILE A 3 7.76 12.21 -2.17
N ARG A 4 7.49 12.79 -3.34
CA ARG A 4 7.48 14.25 -3.54
C ARG A 4 6.58 14.92 -2.49
N GLY A 5 7.14 15.87 -1.75
CA GLY A 5 6.43 16.66 -0.74
C GLY A 5 6.56 16.18 0.71
N ARG A 6 7.26 15.07 1.00
CA ARG A 6 7.40 14.55 2.38
C ARG A 6 8.85 14.32 2.83
N GLY A 7 9.82 14.89 2.09
CA GLY A 7 11.25 14.59 2.25
C GLY A 7 11.56 13.14 1.87
N ALA A 8 12.84 12.75 1.91
CA ALA A 8 13.23 11.37 1.69
C ALA A 8 12.70 10.50 2.84
N ILE A 9 11.42 10.11 2.78
CA ILE A 9 10.89 9.09 3.67
C ILE A 9 11.67 7.83 3.31
N PRO A 10 12.41 7.23 4.26
CA PRO A 10 12.85 5.88 4.07
C PRO A 10 11.56 5.07 3.97
N LEU A 11 11.16 4.69 2.75
CA LEU A 11 10.25 3.56 2.57
C LEU A 11 11.04 2.36 3.06
N THR A 12 11.05 2.16 4.38
CA THR A 12 11.42 0.90 4.99
C THR A 12 10.59 -0.13 4.25
N ARG A 13 11.26 -1.10 3.63
CA ARG A 13 10.58 -2.23 3.01
C ARG A 13 9.99 -3.05 4.15
N THR A 14 8.82 -2.61 4.62
CA THR A 14 8.03 -3.27 5.66
C THR A 14 7.17 -4.37 5.07
N ASP A 15 7.15 -4.51 3.73
CA ASP A 15 6.66 -5.73 3.10
C ASP A 15 7.57 -6.87 3.54
N GLU A 16 7.12 -7.58 4.57
CA GLU A 16 7.43 -8.95 4.89
C GLU A 16 7.17 -9.83 3.65
N ASN A 17 7.96 -9.67 2.58
CA ASN A 17 7.89 -10.39 1.31
C ASN A 17 6.49 -10.87 0.89
N LEU A 18 5.49 -9.98 0.99
CA LEU A 18 4.09 -10.33 0.77
C LEU A 18 3.91 -10.78 -0.68
N THR A 19 3.16 -11.85 -0.86
CA THR A 19 2.74 -12.27 -2.20
C THR A 19 1.78 -11.24 -2.79
N PRO A 20 1.65 -11.14 -4.12
CA PRO A 20 0.73 -10.19 -4.76
C PRO A 20 -0.70 -10.27 -4.20
N ARG A 21 -1.17 -11.48 -3.90
CA ARG A 21 -2.49 -11.72 -3.29
C ARG A 21 -2.64 -11.13 -1.89
N GLU A 22 -1.62 -11.24 -1.06
CA GLU A 22 -1.64 -10.68 0.30
C GLU A 22 -1.59 -9.14 0.27
N MET A 23 -0.87 -8.57 -0.70
CA MET A 23 -0.87 -7.14 -0.96
C MET A 23 -2.25 -6.64 -1.39
N GLU A 24 -2.90 -7.33 -2.32
CA GLU A 24 -4.27 -7.01 -2.77
C GLU A 24 -5.27 -7.05 -1.62
N GLN A 25 -5.19 -8.07 -0.76
CA GLN A 25 -6.07 -8.19 0.41
C GLN A 25 -5.88 -7.03 1.39
N LYS A 26 -4.64 -6.70 1.75
CA LYS A 26 -4.35 -5.55 2.62
C LYS A 26 -4.78 -4.23 1.98
N ALA A 27 -4.59 -4.07 0.67
CA ALA A 27 -5.04 -2.89 -0.06
C ALA A 27 -6.56 -2.75 -0.02
N ALA A 28 -7.31 -3.84 -0.19
CA ALA A 28 -8.77 -3.85 -0.08
C ALA A 28 -9.26 -3.51 1.34
N GLU A 29 -8.61 -4.05 2.38
CA GLU A 29 -8.92 -3.71 3.77
C GLU A 29 -8.72 -2.22 4.06
N LEU A 30 -7.59 -1.65 3.60
CA LEU A 30 -7.31 -0.23 3.76
C LEU A 30 -8.28 0.65 2.98
N ALA A 31 -8.62 0.25 1.74
CA ALA A 31 -9.59 0.96 0.91
C ALA A 31 -10.99 0.97 1.55
N TYR A 32 -11.41 -0.16 2.12
CA TYR A 32 -12.65 -0.25 2.89
C TYR A 32 -12.62 0.70 4.09
N PHE A 33 -11.55 0.70 4.89
CA PHE A 33 -11.42 1.59 6.05
C PHE A 33 -11.48 3.07 5.68
N LEU A 34 -10.87 3.44 4.54
CA LEU A 34 -10.82 4.82 4.06
C LEU A 34 -12.06 5.22 3.25
N HIS A 35 -12.99 4.28 2.98
CA HIS A 35 -14.11 4.43 2.05
C HIS A 35 -13.69 4.97 0.68
N VAL A 36 -12.54 4.51 0.18
CA VAL A 36 -12.04 4.87 -1.16
C VAL A 36 -12.29 3.69 -2.10
N PRO A 37 -12.98 3.87 -3.24
CA PRO A 37 -13.11 2.81 -4.21
C PRO A 37 -11.75 2.50 -4.85
N ILE A 38 -11.44 1.21 -4.99
CA ILE A 38 -10.24 0.74 -5.68
C ILE A 38 -10.64 -0.23 -6.80
N GLU A 39 -9.92 -0.18 -7.92
CA GLU A 39 -10.04 -1.15 -9.00
C GLU A 39 -9.06 -2.29 -8.76
N VAL A 40 -9.58 -3.52 -8.72
CA VAL A 40 -8.78 -4.75 -8.60
C VAL A 40 -8.85 -5.46 -9.96
N PHE A 41 -7.68 -5.78 -10.54
CA PHE A 41 -7.55 -6.38 -11.88
C PHE A 41 -7.18 -7.87 -11.80
#